data_AF-A0A0M9YWA4-F1
#
_entry.id   AF-A0A0M9YWA4-F1
#
_cell.length_a   1.000
_cell.length_b   1.000
_cell.length_c   1.000
_cell.angle_alpha   90.00
_cell.angle_beta   90.00
_cell.angle_gamma   90.00
#
_symmetry.space_group_name_H-M   'P 1'
#
loop_
_entity.id
_entity.type
_entity.pdbx_description
1 polymer ?
#
loop_
_entity_poly.entity_id
_entity_poly.type
_entity_poly.pdbx_seq_one_letter_code
_entity_poly.pdbx_strand_id
1 'polypeptide(L)'
;GNPVGEPQRYFYDLTGTTAHRDAQIRHALTRLLHHTRRCGAAAIAIEDLDFTGGTSREKHGRNKRFRRLLSRFPTAKLKARLVSMAAEQDIAVVAVDPAYTSRWGAQHWQKPLTTPRRRMSRHDAASIAVGRRALGHP
;
A
#
# COMPACT_ATOMS: atom_id res chain seq x y z
N GLY A 1 -9.82 7.16 4.42
CA GLY A 1 -11.20 6.70 4.17
C GLY A 1 -11.97 7.61 3.23
N ASN A 2 -11.96 8.92 3.48
CA ASN A 2 -12.60 9.88 2.58
C ASN A 2 -11.53 10.49 1.66
N PRO A 3 -11.62 10.29 0.34
CA PRO A 3 -10.60 10.80 -0.58
C PRO A 3 -10.64 12.33 -0.60
N VAL A 4 -9.47 12.95 -0.39
CA VAL A 4 -9.26 14.39 -0.50
C VAL A 4 -8.10 14.65 -1.46
N GLY A 5 -8.27 15.59 -2.40
CA GLY A 5 -7.25 15.94 -3.38
C GLY A 5 -6.86 14.82 -4.35
N GLU A 6 -5.66 14.94 -4.90
CA GLU A 6 -5.10 13.98 -5.86
C GLU A 6 -4.28 12.87 -5.18
N PRO A 7 -4.34 11.63 -5.70
CA PRO A 7 -3.64 10.51 -5.11
C PRO A 7 -2.12 10.71 -5.13
N GLN A 8 -1.50 10.58 -3.96
CA GLN A 8 -0.05 10.57 -3.82
C GLN A 8 0.49 9.14 -3.94
N ARG A 9 1.49 8.95 -4.80
CA ARG A 9 2.09 7.64 -5.08
C ARG A 9 3.59 7.70 -4.83
N TYR A 10 4.09 6.78 -4.01
CA TYR A 10 5.50 6.67 -3.66
C TYR A 10 6.07 5.41 -4.28
N PHE A 11 6.65 5.55 -5.46
CA PHE A 11 7.27 4.45 -6.18
C PHE A 11 8.68 4.18 -5.66
N TYR A 12 9.09 2.92 -5.73
CA TYR A 12 10.46 2.47 -5.49
C TYR A 12 10.76 1.28 -6.40
N ASP A 13 12.03 1.08 -6.72
CA ASP A 13 12.48 -0.06 -7.48
C ASP A 13 13.03 -1.16 -6.57
N LEU A 14 12.71 -2.41 -6.89
CA LEU A 14 13.19 -3.63 -6.23
C LEU A 14 14.33 -4.29 -7.02
N THR A 15 14.98 -3.55 -7.91
CA THR A 15 16.23 -3.97 -8.58
C THR A 15 17.46 -3.65 -7.72
N GLY A 16 18.61 -4.20 -8.11
CA GLY A 16 19.88 -3.97 -7.42
C GLY A 16 20.11 -4.82 -6.17
N THR A 17 21.14 -4.44 -5.40
CA THR A 17 21.59 -5.17 -4.20
C THR A 17 20.57 -5.07 -3.06
N THR A 18 20.69 -5.93 -2.05
CA THR A 18 19.84 -5.85 -0.85
C THR A 18 19.95 -4.50 -0.16
N ALA A 19 21.15 -3.91 -0.06
CA ALA A 19 21.36 -2.59 0.52
C ALA A 19 20.69 -1.49 -0.32
N HIS A 20 20.78 -1.56 -1.65
CA HIS A 20 20.13 -0.58 -2.53
C HIS A 20 18.61 -0.62 -2.39
N ARG A 21 18.01 -1.82 -2.42
CA ARG A 21 16.57 -2.00 -2.20
C ARG A 21 16.13 -1.49 -0.83
N ASP A 22 16.96 -1.69 0.19
CA ASP A 22 16.71 -1.19 1.54
C ASP A 22 16.64 0.34 1.60
N ALA A 23 17.60 1.00 0.95
CA ALA A 23 17.66 2.46 0.86
C ALA A 23 16.47 3.04 0.08
N GLN A 24 16.09 2.41 -1.04
CA GLN A 24 14.92 2.80 -1.83
C GLN A 24 13.62 2.73 -1.01
N ILE A 25 13.42 1.63 -0.27
CA ILE A 25 12.27 1.47 0.63
C ILE A 25 12.26 2.56 1.70
N ARG A 26 13.40 2.81 2.35
CA ARG A 26 13.52 3.84 3.37
C ARG A 26 13.15 5.21 2.82
N HIS A 27 13.68 5.57 1.66
CA HIS A 27 13.37 6.84 1.00
C HIS A 27 11.87 6.99 0.70
N ALA A 28 11.24 5.94 0.15
CA ALA A 28 9.79 5.95 -0.11
C ALA A 28 8.96 6.11 1.17
N LEU A 29 9.32 5.39 2.24
CA LEU A 29 8.63 5.49 3.53
C LEU A 29 8.81 6.87 4.19
N THR A 30 10.01 7.45 4.13
CA THR A 30 10.26 8.82 4.61
C THR A 30 9.35 9.82 3.89
N ARG A 31 9.21 9.73 2.57
CA ARG A 31 8.33 10.61 1.80
C ARG A 31 6.85 10.42 2.16
N LEU A 32 6.42 9.17 2.35
CA LEU A 32 5.06 8.84 2.81
C LEU A 32 4.79 9.49 4.17
N LEU A 33 5.65 9.25 5.16
CA LEU A 33 5.46 9.74 6.54
C LEU A 33 5.50 11.27 6.62
N HIS A 34 6.41 11.92 5.89
CA HIS A 34 6.40 13.38 5.79
C HIS A 34 5.09 13.92 5.22
N HIS A 35 4.53 13.25 4.20
CA HIS A 35 3.25 13.66 3.66
C HIS A 35 2.11 13.43 4.67
N THR A 36 2.10 12.29 5.37
CA THR A 36 1.15 11.97 6.43
C THR A 36 1.14 13.06 7.52
N ARG A 37 2.32 13.52 7.97
CA ARG A 37 2.41 14.64 8.92
C ARG A 37 1.88 15.94 8.32
N ARG A 38 2.28 16.27 7.09
CA ARG A 38 1.83 17.51 6.42
C ARG A 38 0.32 17.58 6.22
N CYS A 39 -0.35 16.44 6.01
CA CYS A 39 -1.80 16.40 5.88
C CYS A 39 -2.54 16.26 7.22
N GLY A 40 -1.82 16.17 8.35
CA GLY A 40 -2.41 16.04 9.68
C GLY A 40 -3.08 14.69 9.93
N ALA A 41 -2.74 13.65 9.15
CA ALA A 41 -3.30 12.33 9.36
C ALA A 41 -2.66 11.64 10.58
N ALA A 42 -3.48 11.18 11.51
CA ALA A 42 -3.03 10.47 12.71
C ALA A 42 -2.64 9.00 12.46
N ALA A 43 -3.06 8.42 11.34
CA ALA A 43 -2.87 7.00 11.07
C ALA A 43 -2.63 6.69 9.59
N ILE A 44 -1.89 5.60 9.34
CA ILE A 44 -1.70 4.98 8.03
C ILE A 44 -2.37 3.60 8.06
N ALA A 45 -3.33 3.39 7.15
CA ALA A 45 -3.94 2.09 6.93
C ALA A 45 -3.08 1.25 5.99
N ILE A 46 -2.81 0.01 6.36
CA ILE A 46 -2.11 -0.97 5.53
C ILE A 46 -2.95 -2.23 5.38
N GLU A 47 -3.00 -2.79 4.18
CA GLU A 47 -3.54 -4.13 4.00
C GLU A 47 -2.62 -5.13 4.71
N ASP A 48 -3.20 -6.04 5.49
CA ASP A 48 -2.47 -7.18 6.03
C ASP A 48 -2.31 -8.24 4.95
N LEU A 49 -1.53 -7.89 3.92
CA LEU A 49 -1.19 -8.80 2.84
C LEU A 49 -0.24 -9.84 3.42
N ASP A 50 -0.82 -10.96 3.85
CA ASP A 50 -0.03 -12.09 4.31
C ASP A 50 0.62 -12.78 3.12
N PHE A 51 1.78 -12.26 2.73
CA PHE A 51 2.65 -12.84 1.71
C PHE A 51 3.46 -14.02 2.24
N THR A 52 3.28 -14.40 3.51
CA THR A 52 3.84 -15.65 4.07
C THR A 52 3.24 -16.89 3.38
N GLY A 53 1.99 -16.80 2.89
CA GLY A 53 1.39 -17.86 2.10
C GLY A 53 2.09 -17.97 0.74
N GLY A 54 2.70 -19.14 0.53
CA GLY A 54 3.69 -19.46 -0.49
C GLY A 54 3.65 -18.70 -1.82
N THR A 55 4.84 -18.37 -2.32
CA THR A 55 5.09 -17.88 -3.69
C THR A 55 4.84 -18.96 -4.77
N SER A 56 4.10 -20.01 -4.42
CA SER A 56 3.87 -21.21 -5.22
C SER A 56 2.95 -20.92 -6.41
N ARG A 57 2.99 -21.83 -7.39
CA ARG A 57 2.08 -21.81 -8.55
C ARG A 57 0.62 -21.97 -8.14
N GLU A 58 0.34 -22.63 -7.01
CA GLU A 58 -1.01 -22.91 -6.53
C GLU A 58 -1.73 -21.63 -6.10
N LYS A 59 -1.02 -20.69 -5.45
CA LYS A 59 -1.59 -19.42 -5.00
C LYS A 59 -1.55 -18.31 -6.06
N HIS A 60 -0.56 -18.31 -6.95
CA HIS A 60 -0.30 -17.18 -7.87
C HIS A 60 -0.25 -17.57 -9.36
N GLY A 61 -0.60 -18.81 -9.70
CA GLY A 61 -0.68 -19.32 -11.07
C GLY A 61 0.66 -19.35 -11.83
N ARG A 62 0.56 -19.36 -13.17
CA ARG A 62 1.71 -19.49 -14.07
C ARG A 62 2.57 -18.22 -14.21
N ASN A 63 2.16 -17.08 -13.66
CA ASN A 63 2.85 -15.80 -13.86
C ASN A 63 4.22 -15.74 -13.14
N LYS A 64 5.27 -16.19 -13.84
CA LYS A 64 6.64 -16.27 -13.31
C LYS A 64 7.22 -14.91 -12.90
N ARG A 65 6.90 -13.84 -13.64
CA ARG A 65 7.37 -12.48 -13.33
C ARG A 65 6.79 -11.98 -12.02
N PHE A 66 5.49 -12.18 -11.83
CA PHE A 66 4.81 -11.78 -10.60
C PHE A 66 5.30 -12.58 -9.38
N ARG A 67 5.42 -13.91 -9.49
CA ARG A 67 5.95 -14.74 -8.40
C ARG A 67 7.39 -14.36 -8.02
N ARG A 68 8.24 -14.02 -9.00
CA ARG A 68 9.61 -13.52 -8.75
C ARG A 68 9.62 -12.17 -8.05
N LEU A 69 8.67 -11.29 -8.36
CA LEU A 69 8.52 -10.01 -7.66
C LEU A 69 8.13 -10.26 -6.19
N LEU A 70 7.12 -11.11 -5.95
CA LEU A 70 6.68 -11.46 -4.60
C LEU A 70 7.79 -12.10 -3.77
N SER A 71 8.54 -13.05 -4.33
CA SER A 71 9.66 -13.69 -3.62
C SER A 71 10.81 -12.73 -3.28
N ARG A 72 10.90 -11.59 -3.98
CA ARG A 72 11.91 -10.56 -3.76
C ARG A 72 11.39 -9.40 -2.91
N PHE A 73 10.09 -9.36 -2.64
CA PHE A 73 9.44 -8.29 -1.91
C PHE A 73 9.64 -8.49 -0.41
N PRO A 74 10.32 -7.58 0.29
CA PRO A 74 10.67 -7.80 1.69
C PRO A 74 9.51 -7.38 2.61
N THR A 75 8.34 -8.04 2.53
CA THR A 75 7.11 -7.59 3.21
C THR A 75 7.29 -7.42 4.72
N ALA A 76 7.80 -8.44 5.41
CA ALA A 76 8.00 -8.39 6.86
C ALA A 76 8.92 -7.23 7.25
N LYS A 77 10.01 -7.03 6.50
CA LYS A 77 10.97 -5.93 6.72
C LYS A 77 10.35 -4.56 6.41
N LEU A 78 9.51 -4.47 5.37
CA LEU A 78 8.77 -3.26 5.03
C LEU A 78 7.78 -2.88 6.14
N LYS A 79 6.99 -3.85 6.63
CA LYS A 79 6.02 -3.65 7.71
C LYS A 79 6.74 -3.24 9.00
N ALA A 80 7.76 -3.99 9.41
CA ALA A 80 8.54 -3.67 10.61
C ALA A 80 9.16 -2.27 10.54
N ARG A 81 9.71 -1.89 9.38
CA ARG A 81 10.29 -0.57 9.17
C ARG A 81 9.25 0.55 9.21
N LEU A 82 8.12 0.37 8.51
CA LEU A 82 7.04 1.35 8.54
C LEU A 82 6.55 1.56 9.98
N VAL A 83 6.32 0.48 10.74
CA VAL A 83 5.89 0.56 12.14
C VAL A 83 6.92 1.33 12.98
N SER A 84 8.21 1.01 12.87
CA SER A 84 9.28 1.72 13.60
C SER A 84 9.31 3.22 13.27
N MET A 85 9.34 3.56 11.97
CA MET A 85 9.44 4.95 11.53
C MET A 85 8.17 5.77 11.78
N ALA A 86 7.00 5.12 11.81
CA ALA A 86 5.73 5.75 12.13
C ALA A 86 5.61 6.01 13.63
N ALA A 87 6.07 5.07 14.48
CA ALA A 87 6.11 5.25 15.93
C ALA A 87 7.00 6.43 16.35
N GLU A 88 8.16 6.61 15.69
CA GLU A 88 9.03 7.79 15.90
C GLU A 88 8.36 9.13 15.55
N GLN A 89 7.22 9.10 14.85
CA GLN A 89 6.52 10.29 14.38
C GLN A 89 5.09 10.40 14.94
N ASP A 90 4.75 9.60 15.95
CA ASP A 90 3.42 9.52 16.57
C ASP A 90 2.30 9.22 15.54
N ILE A 91 2.60 8.43 14.52
CA ILE A 91 1.65 7.99 13.50
C ILE A 91 1.25 6.55 13.78
N ALA A 92 -0.04 6.31 13.99
CA ALA A 92 -0.57 4.96 14.15
C ALA A 92 -0.52 4.17 12.83
N VAL A 93 -0.26 2.87 12.91
CA VAL A 93 -0.37 1.96 11.75
C VAL A 93 -1.52 1.00 12.01
N VAL A 94 -2.53 1.03 11.14
CA VAL A 94 -3.73 0.18 11.25
C VAL A 94 -3.69 -0.88 10.18
N ALA A 95 -3.55 -2.13 10.57
CA ALA A 95 -3.66 -3.27 9.67
C ALA A 95 -5.14 -3.58 9.39
N VAL A 96 -5.49 -3.82 8.13
CA VAL A 96 -6.85 -4.18 7.72
C VAL A 96 -6.86 -5.45 6.89
N ASP A 97 -7.95 -6.22 6.96
CA ASP A 97 -8.16 -7.40 6.13
C ASP A 97 -8.04 -7.01 4.63
N PRO A 98 -7.16 -7.66 3.84
CA PRO A 98 -7.02 -7.40 2.41
C PRO A 98 -8.22 -7.89 1.57
N ALA A 99 -9.15 -8.66 2.15
CA ALA A 99 -10.23 -9.28 1.42
C ALA A 99 -11.04 -8.26 0.60
N TYR A 100 -11.08 -8.49 -0.71
CA TYR A 100 -11.88 -7.75 -1.69
C TYR A 100 -11.60 -6.24 -1.82
N THR A 101 -10.58 -5.67 -1.17
CA THR A 101 -10.27 -4.22 -1.23
C THR A 101 -10.09 -3.70 -2.65
N SER A 102 -9.40 -4.47 -3.49
CA SER A 102 -9.22 -4.16 -4.91
C SER A 102 -10.52 -4.20 -5.72
N ARG A 103 -11.40 -5.16 -5.44
CA ARG A 103 -12.68 -5.34 -6.16
C ARG A 103 -13.66 -4.26 -5.74
N TRP A 104 -13.78 -4.02 -4.44
CA TRP A 104 -14.62 -2.97 -3.88
C TRP A 104 -14.12 -1.59 -4.24
N GLY A 105 -12.79 -1.38 -4.22
CA GLY A 105 -12.11 -0.22 -4.78
C GLY A 105 -12.58 0.06 -6.20
N ALA A 106 -12.42 -0.91 -7.10
CA ALA A 106 -12.84 -0.78 -8.49
C ALA A 106 -14.34 -0.46 -8.63
N GLN A 107 -15.20 -1.19 -7.91
CA GLN A 107 -16.65 -1.08 -8.03
C GLN A 107 -17.20 0.24 -7.49
N HIS A 108 -16.81 0.63 -6.27
CA HIS A 108 -17.43 1.74 -5.54
C HIS A 108 -16.67 3.05 -5.66
N TRP A 109 -15.39 3.01 -6.04
CA TRP A 109 -14.55 4.20 -6.04
C TRP A 109 -13.98 4.48 -7.43
N GLN A 110 -13.44 3.48 -8.14
CA GLN A 110 -12.77 3.71 -9.44
C GLN A 110 -13.70 4.34 -10.47
N LYS A 111 -14.87 3.74 -10.71
CA LYS A 111 -15.83 4.24 -11.70
C LYS A 111 -16.39 5.61 -11.32
N PRO A 112 -16.87 5.86 -10.08
CA PRO A 112 -17.44 7.17 -9.72
C PRO A 112 -16.44 8.32 -9.68
N LEU A 113 -15.19 8.06 -9.31
CA LEU A 113 -14.16 9.10 -9.15
C LEU A 113 -13.27 9.31 -10.38
N THR A 114 -13.50 8.54 -11.44
CA THR A 114 -12.88 8.77 -12.75
C THR A 114 -13.72 9.76 -13.54
N THR A 115 -13.09 10.85 -13.98
CA THR A 115 -13.68 11.89 -14.82
C THR A 115 -12.81 12.09 -16.07
N PRO A 116 -13.28 12.81 -17.11
CA PRO A 116 -12.45 13.13 -18.27
C PRO A 116 -11.12 13.82 -17.93
N ARG A 117 -11.11 14.60 -16.84
CA ARG A 117 -9.93 15.35 -16.36
C ARG A 117 -9.15 14.63 -15.26
N ARG A 118 -9.67 13.53 -14.72
CA ARG A 118 -9.04 12.80 -13.61
C ARG A 118 -9.19 11.29 -13.81
N ARG A 119 -8.08 10.60 -14.04
CA ARG A 119 -8.06 9.14 -14.10
C ARG A 119 -7.76 8.54 -12.74
N MET A 120 -8.60 7.61 -12.30
CA MET A 120 -8.34 6.85 -11.10
C MET A 120 -7.90 5.43 -11.45
N SER A 121 -6.73 5.03 -10.97
CA SER A 121 -6.26 3.66 -11.12
C SER A 121 -6.96 2.74 -10.13
N ARG A 122 -6.90 1.42 -10.39
CA ARG A 122 -7.38 0.42 -9.45
C ARG A 122 -6.66 0.50 -8.09
N HIS A 123 -5.38 0.89 -8.07
CA HIS A 123 -4.62 1.04 -6.82
C HIS A 123 -5.07 2.27 -6.03
N ASP A 124 -5.38 3.38 -6.68
CA ASP A 124 -5.94 4.56 -6.01
C ASP A 124 -7.32 4.25 -5.44
N ALA A 125 -8.12 3.47 -6.17
CA ALA A 125 -9.43 3.05 -5.71
C ALA A 125 -9.35 2.09 -4.52
N ALA A 126 -8.39 1.15 -4.56
CA ALA A 126 -8.14 0.22 -3.47
C ALA A 126 -7.67 0.95 -2.20
N SER A 127 -6.81 1.98 -2.31
CA SER A 127 -6.34 2.72 -1.14
C SER A 127 -7.48 3.43 -0.39
N ILE A 128 -8.53 3.85 -1.11
CA ILE A 128 -9.75 4.39 -0.49
C ILE A 128 -10.47 3.31 0.32
N ALA A 129 -10.70 2.13 -0.26
CA ALA A 129 -11.35 1.02 0.42
C ALA A 129 -10.58 0.59 1.68
N VAL A 130 -9.25 0.48 1.59
CA VAL A 130 -8.35 0.21 2.72
C VAL A 130 -8.51 1.26 3.82
N GLY A 131 -8.46 2.54 3.45
CA GLY A 131 -8.60 3.63 4.39
C GLY A 131 -10.01 3.77 4.97
N ARG A 132 -11.05 3.20 4.35
CA ARG A 132 -12.41 3.15 4.91
C ARG A 132 -12.54 2.02 5.92
N ARG A 133 -11.98 0.85 5.59
CA ARG A 133 -11.95 -0.31 6.48
C ARG A 133 -11.23 -0.01 7.79
N ALA A 134 -10.12 0.75 7.72
CA ALA A 134 -9.41 1.19 8.92
C ALA A 134 -10.25 2.10 9.84
N LEU A 135 -11.30 2.74 9.30
CA LEU A 135 -12.25 3.55 10.06
C LEU A 135 -13.49 2.74 10.50
N GLY A 136 -13.52 1.43 10.29
CA GLY A 136 -14.67 0.58 10.59
C GLY A 136 -15.81 0.67 9.57
N HIS A 137 -15.54 1.18 8.37
CA HIS A 137 -16.54 1.22 7.29
C HIS A 137 -16.34 0.10 6.27
N PRO A 138 -17.43 -0.40 5.64
CA PRO A 138 -17.34 -1.26 4.46
C PRO A 138 -16.56 -0.60 3.31
#